data_AF-A0A3D4XF16-F1
#
_entry.id   AF-A0A3D4XF16-F1
#
_cell.length_a   1.000
_cell.length_b   1.000
_cell.length_c   1.000
_cell.angle_alpha   90.00
_cell.angle_beta   90.00
_cell.angle_gamma   90.00
#
_symmetry.space_group_name_H-M   'P 1'
#
loop_
_entity.id
_entity.type
_entity.pdbx_description
1 polymer ?
#
loop_
_entity_poly.entity_id
_entity_poly.type
_entity_poly.pdbx_seq_one_letter_code
_entity_poly.pdbx_strand_id
1 'polypeptide(L)' 'MSLEKVLLGALAGLAVGVVVGVLFAPEKGSVTRKKITKKSEDYADILKNKFDEFVDSVTEKVQDANDVVSEEKA' A
#
# COMPACT_ATOMS: atom_id res chain seq x y z
N MET A 1 -9.12 21.90 -3.29
CA MET A 1 -9.23 20.64 -4.06
C MET A 1 -9.19 19.51 -3.04
N SER A 2 -10.28 18.76 -2.87
CA SER A 2 -10.33 17.70 -1.87
C SER A 2 -9.48 16.53 -2.34
N LEU A 3 -8.43 16.17 -1.60
CA LEU A 3 -7.53 15.05 -1.91
C LEU A 3 -8.30 13.74 -2.16
N GLU A 4 -9.38 13.52 -1.42
CA GLU A 4 -10.28 12.38 -1.59
C GLU A 4 -10.81 12.23 -3.02
N LYS A 5 -11.22 13.33 -3.65
CA LYS A 5 -11.76 13.30 -5.02
C LYS A 5 -10.67 12.99 -6.05
N VAL A 6 -9.46 13.49 -5.83
CA VAL A 6 -8.30 13.21 -6.67
C VAL A 6 -7.88 11.74 -6.55
N LEU A 7 -7.81 11.22 -5.32
CA LEU A 7 -7.50 9.81 -5.05
C LEU A 7 -8.57 8.89 -5.65
N LEU A 8 -9.86 9.21 -5.49
CA LEU A 8 -10.95 8.42 -6.04
C LEU A 8 -10.93 8.41 -7.57
N GLY A 9 -10.65 9.56 -8.20
CA GLY A 9 -10.50 9.67 -9.64
C GLY A 9 -9.30 8.87 -10.18
N ALA A 10 -8.16 8.91 -9.48
CA ALA A 10 -6.97 8.15 -9.84
C ALA A 10 -7.20 6.63 -9.74
N LEU A 11 -7.84 6.16 -8.66
CA LEU A 11 -8.19 4.75 -8.48
C LEU A 11 -9.18 4.27 -9.54
N ALA A 12 -10.20 5.06 -9.85
CA ALA A 12 -11.16 4.75 -10.91
C ALA A 12 -10.48 4.68 -12.28
N GLY A 13 -9.58 5.62 -12.59
CA GLY A 13 -8.80 5.63 -13.82
C GLY A 13 -7.90 4.40 -13.95
N LEU A 14 -7.20 4.01 -12.89
CA LEU A 14 -6.37 2.79 -12.87
C LEU A 14 -7.22 1.52 -13.07
N ALA A 15 -8.35 1.41 -12.38
CA ALA A 15 -9.24 0.25 -12.53
C ALA A 15 -9.75 0.11 -13.97
N VAL A 16 -10.25 1.20 -14.56
CA VAL A 16 -10.69 1.24 -15.96
C VAL A 16 -9.54 0.90 -16.91
N GLY A 17 -8.35 1.45 -16.68
CA GLY A 17 -7.16 1.17 -17.50
C GLY A 17 -6.73 -0.29 -17.47
N VAL A 18 -6.73 -0.93 -16.29
CA VAL A 18 -6.43 -2.36 -16.15
C VAL A 18 -7.46 -3.21 -16.88
N VAL A 19 -8.76 -2.90 -16.73
CA VAL A 19 -9.83 -3.65 -17.42
C VAL A 19 -9.68 -3.55 -18.93
N VAL A 20 -9.50 -2.33 -19.46
CA VAL A 20 -9.30 -2.12 -20.90
C VAL A 20 -8.03 -2.81 -21.40
N GLY A 21 -6.92 -2.71 -20.65
CA GLY A 21 -5.65 -3.35 -20.99
C GLY A 21 -5.73 -4.88 -21.02
N VAL A 22 -6.39 -5.49 -20.05
CA VAL A 22 -6.60 -6.95 -20.01
C VAL A 22 -7.51 -7.43 -21.14
N LEU A 23 -8.53 -6.65 -21.51
CA LEU A 23 -9.43 -6.99 -22.62
C LEU A 23 -8.73 -6.89 -23.98
N PHE A 24 -7.90 -5.86 -24.20
CA PHE A 24 -7.15 -5.70 -25.45
C PHE A 24 -5.96 -6.67 -25.57
N ALA A 25 -5.30 -7.00 -24.46
CA ALA A 25 -4.13 -7.87 -24.44
C ALA A 25 -4.25 -8.93 -23.31
N PRO A 26 -5.07 -9.98 -23.52
CA PRO A 26 -5.23 -11.02 -22.53
C PRO A 26 -4.01 -11.94 -22.50
N GLU A 27 -3.42 -12.11 -21.32
CA GLU A 27 -2.49 -13.22 -21.07
C GLU A 27 -3.26 -14.55 -20.94
N LYS A 28 -2.57 -15.67 -21.18
CA LYS A 28 -3.16 -17.00 -20.95
C LYS A 28 -3.58 -17.13 -19.48
N GLY A 29 -4.82 -17.57 -19.23
CA GLY A 29 -5.36 -17.68 -17.87
C GLY A 29 -4.54 -18.56 -16.92
N SER A 30 -3.88 -19.60 -17.43
CA SER A 30 -2.95 -20.43 -16.65
C SER A 30 -1.74 -19.65 -16.14
N VAL A 31 -1.23 -18.71 -16.95
CA VAL A 31 -0.12 -17.82 -16.59
C VAL A 31 -0.60 -16.78 -15.58
N THR A 32 -1.77 -16.17 -15.79
CA THR A 32 -2.36 -15.20 -14.86
C THR A 32 -2.57 -15.80 -13.47
N ARG A 33 -3.15 -17.00 -13.37
CA ARG A 33 -3.36 -17.68 -12.08
C ARG A 33 -2.03 -17.96 -11.38
N LYS A 34 -1.03 -18.46 -12.12
CA LYS A 34 0.31 -18.71 -11.58
C LYS A 34 0.98 -17.42 -11.09
N LYS A 35 0.85 -16.32 -11.85
CA LYS A 35 1.36 -14.99 -11.47
C LYS A 35 0.67 -14.48 -10.21
N ILE A 36 -0.65 -14.64 -10.08
CA ILE A 36 -1.39 -14.22 -8.88
C ILE A 36 -0.86 -14.95 -7.65
N THR A 37 -0.83 -16.29 -7.65
CA THR A 37 -0.36 -17.07 -6.49
C THR A 37 1.06 -16.68 -6.08
N LYS A 38 1.98 -16.60 -7.05
CA LYS A 38 3.37 -16.25 -6.74
C LYS A 38 3.51 -14.82 -6.23
N LYS A 39 2.87 -13.86 -6.90
CA LYS A 39 2.93 -12.46 -6.49
C LYS A 39 2.22 -12.22 -5.16
N SER A 40 1.11 -12.89 -4.86
CA SER A 40 0.37 -12.68 -3.61
C SER A 40 1.19 -13.05 -2.38
N GLU A 41 1.95 -14.14 -2.44
CA GLU A 41 2.86 -14.53 -1.36
C GLU A 41 3.99 -13.51 -1.22
N ASP A 42 4.69 -13.19 -2.32
CA ASP A 42 5.79 -12.21 -2.32
C ASP A 42 5.34 -10.82 -1.80
N TYR A 43 4.17 -10.33 -2.23
CA TYR A 43 3.65 -9.03 -1.78
C TYR A 43 3.22 -9.05 -0.32
N ALA A 44 2.62 -10.15 0.16
CA ALA A 44 2.18 -10.25 1.55
C ALA A 44 3.37 -10.17 2.51
N ASP A 45 4.47 -10.85 2.19
CA ASP A 45 5.68 -10.82 3.02
C ASP A 45 6.35 -9.45 2.99
N ILE A 46 6.46 -8.82 1.81
CA ILE A 46 7.00 -7.46 1.68
C ILE A 46 6.13 -6.44 2.44
N LEU A 47 4.80 -6.55 2.34
CA LEU A 47 3.87 -5.67 3.02
C LEU A 47 3.96 -5.82 4.53
N LYS A 48 4.03 -7.05 5.06
CA LYS A 48 4.20 -7.29 6.49
C LYS A 48 5.48 -6.64 7.00
N ASN A 49 6.62 -6.94 6.37
CA ASN A 49 7.91 -6.39 6.81
C ASN A 49 7.91 -4.85 6.78
N LYS A 50 7.39 -4.25 5.70
CA LYS A 50 7.29 -2.78 5.60
C LYS A 50 6.30 -2.17 6.57
N PHE A 51 5.22 -2.88 6.87
CA PHE A 51 4.21 -2.42 7.81
C PHE A 51 4.75 -2.47 9.24
N ASP A 52 5.43 -3.55 9.61
CA ASP A 52 6.08 -3.69 10.91
C ASP A 52 7.16 -2.60 11.09
N GLU A 53 8.04 -2.40 10.10
CA GLU A 53 9.02 -1.29 10.10
C GLU A 53 8.35 0.09 10.24
N PHE A 54 7.20 0.29 9.57
CA PHE A 54 6.46 1.54 9.65
C PHE A 54 5.84 1.76 11.02
N VAL A 55 5.24 0.72 11.61
CA VAL A 55 4.64 0.78 12.95
C VAL A 55 5.71 1.04 14.01
N ASP A 56 6.85 0.36 13.92
CA ASP A 56 7.99 0.57 14.81
C ASP A 56 8.52 2.00 14.69
N SER A 57 8.73 2.49 13.46
CA SER A 57 9.19 3.87 13.21
C SER A 57 8.22 4.94 13.70
N VAL A 58 6.91 4.67 13.65
CA VAL A 58 5.88 5.57 14.17
C VAL A 58 5.86 5.52 15.69
N THR A 59 5.97 4.33 16.28
CA THR A 59 5.94 4.13 17.73
C THR A 59 7.15 4.78 18.40
N GLU A 60 8.34 4.63 17.84
CA GLU A 60 9.57 5.27 18.31
C GLU A 60 9.44 6.80 18.25
N LYS A 61 8.99 7.36 17.11
CA LYS A 61 8.75 8.81 16.99
C LYS A 61 7.68 9.35 17.93
N VAL A 62 6.66 8.55 18.24
CA VAL A 62 5.60 8.92 19.18
C VAL A 62 6.09 8.84 20.63
N GLN A 63 6.94 7.87 20.98
CA GLN A 63 7.58 7.82 22.30
C GLN A 63 8.55 8.97 22.50
N ASP A 64 9.45 9.21 21.54
CA ASP A 64 10.37 10.35 21.58
C ASP A 64 9.62 11.67 21.76
N ALA A 65 8.53 11.87 21.00
CA ALA A 65 7.68 13.04 21.13
C ALA A 65 6.95 13.14 22.49
N ASN A 66 6.57 12.02 23.10
CA ASN A 66 5.96 12.02 24.43
C ASN A 66 6.99 12.32 25.53
N ASP A 67 8.24 11.85 25.38
CA ASP A 67 9.30 12.09 26.35
C ASP A 67 9.74 13.57 26.32
N VAL A 68 9.91 14.20 25.14
CA VAL A 68 10.16 15.66 25.07
C VAL A 68 9.00 16.50 25.59
N VAL A 69 7.75 16.08 25.36
CA VAL A 69 6.56 16.79 25.88
C VAL A 69 6.43 16.64 27.40
N SER A 70 6.97 15.55 27.96
CA SER A 70 6.96 15.28 29.40
C SER A 70 8.09 16.02 30.14
N GLU A 71 9.26 16.20 29.50
CA GLU A 71 10.35 17.02 30.03
C GLU A 71 10.07 18.53 29.96
N GLU A 72 9.32 19.03 28.95
CA GLU A 72 8.98 20.47 28.86
C GLU A 72 7.87 20.90 29.85
N LYS A 73 7.15 19.95 30.47
CA LYS A 73 6.05 20.24 31.41
C LYS A 73 6.44 20.20 32.90
N ALA A 74 7.71 19.99 33.25
CA ALA A 74 8.23 20.08 34.62
C ALA A 74 8.98 21.41 34.84
#